data_AF-A0A7Y2TF75-F1
#
_entry.id   AF-A0A7Y2TF75-F1
#
_cell.length_a   1.000
_cell.length_b   1.000
_cell.length_c   1.000
_cell.angle_alpha   90.00
_cell.angle_beta   90.00
_cell.angle_gamma   90.00
#
_symmetry.space_group_name_H-M   'P 1'
#
loop_
_entity.id
_entity.type
_entity.pdbx_description
1 polymer ?
#
loop_
_entity_poly.entity_id
_entity_poly.type
_entity_poly.pdbx_seq_one_letter_code
_entity_poly.pdbx_strand_id
1 'polypeptide(L)'
;MFVHFKHKENEYTADLNQPIEIGIEVQRENGARSFGIANALYEPYKDGDFIGSKSAGSGCNLETITFTPHGNSSHTECVGHISNEPYYVNDCIRDEFFVGKLHSFNTKAIGGDLVVDFDSFDYNELEHYKCLIIRTLPNGSVKRQTDYSGKNAPYIHIEDMKRLVSTGIQHLILDLP
;
A
#
# COMPACT_ATOMS: atom_id res chain seq x y z
N MET A 1 -6.27 3.05 23.17
CA MET A 1 -7.51 3.79 22.89
C MET A 1 -8.43 2.79 22.24
N PHE A 2 -9.68 2.64 22.70
CA PHE A 2 -10.59 1.65 22.14
C PHE A 2 -11.63 2.31 21.24
N VAL A 3 -11.96 1.66 20.13
CA VAL A 3 -13.11 2.00 19.27
C VAL A 3 -14.13 0.88 19.39
N HIS A 4 -15.37 1.24 19.71
CA HIS A 4 -16.51 0.32 19.72
C HIS A 4 -17.41 0.68 18.55
N PHE A 5 -17.76 -0.29 17.72
CA PHE A 5 -18.57 -0.05 16.53
C PHE A 5 -19.49 -1.22 16.22
N LYS A 6 -20.59 -0.94 15.52
CA LYS A 6 -21.51 -1.95 15.00
C LYS A 6 -21.28 -2.15 13.52
N HIS A 7 -21.27 -3.39 13.09
CA HIS A 7 -21.25 -3.72 11.67
C HIS A 7 -22.15 -4.93 11.43
N LYS A 8 -23.18 -4.74 10.60
CA LYS A 8 -24.33 -5.64 10.49
C LYS A 8 -24.98 -5.83 11.88
N GLU A 9 -25.22 -7.09 12.27
CA GLU A 9 -25.82 -7.46 13.56
C GLU A 9 -24.79 -7.63 14.68
N ASN A 10 -23.50 -7.43 14.41
CA ASN A 10 -22.42 -7.70 15.35
C ASN A 10 -21.82 -6.41 15.93
N GLU A 11 -21.43 -6.50 17.19
CA GLU A 11 -20.66 -5.48 17.91
C GLU A 11 -19.17 -5.85 17.92
N TYR A 12 -18.32 -4.88 17.61
CA TYR A 12 -16.87 -5.04 17.54
C TYR A 12 -16.17 -4.04 18.45
N THR A 13 -15.01 -4.43 18.94
CA THR A 13 -14.08 -3.57 19.69
C THR A 13 -12.69 -3.69 19.08
N ALA A 14 -12.06 -2.56 18.80
CA ALA A 14 -10.69 -2.47 18.31
C ALA A 14 -9.81 -1.69 19.31
N ASP A 15 -8.69 -2.28 19.73
CA ASP A 15 -7.66 -1.57 20.50
C ASP A 15 -6.68 -0.88 19.56
N LEU A 16 -6.80 0.44 19.45
CA LEU A 16 -5.91 1.26 18.62
C LEU A 16 -4.48 1.36 19.19
N ASN A 17 -4.24 0.91 20.43
CA ASN A 17 -2.88 0.82 20.96
C ASN A 17 -2.16 -0.47 20.51
N GLN A 18 -2.89 -1.43 19.93
CA GLN A 18 -2.35 -2.72 19.46
C GLN A 18 -2.83 -3.01 18.02
N PRO A 19 -2.56 -2.11 17.05
CA PRO A 19 -2.97 -2.33 15.67
C PRO A 19 -2.15 -3.48 15.04
N ILE A 20 -2.76 -4.18 14.09
CA ILE A 20 -2.01 -5.05 13.18
C ILE A 20 -1.50 -4.17 12.05
N GLU A 21 -0.20 -3.92 12.03
CA GLU A 21 0.45 -3.17 10.97
C GLU A 21 0.52 -4.00 9.68
N ILE A 22 0.04 -3.42 8.57
CA ILE A 22 0.07 -4.03 7.24
C ILE A 22 0.90 -3.24 6.23
N GLY A 23 1.45 -2.10 6.64
CA GLY A 23 2.28 -1.25 5.81
C GLY A 23 3.69 -1.82 5.60
N ILE A 24 4.26 -1.55 4.42
CA ILE A 24 5.68 -1.72 4.15
C ILE A 24 6.34 -0.36 4.32
N GLU A 25 7.20 -0.23 5.32
CA GLU A 25 7.98 0.97 5.58
C GLU A 25 9.06 1.19 4.50
N VAL A 26 9.50 2.44 4.35
CA VAL A 26 10.71 2.76 3.58
C VAL A 26 11.93 2.15 4.28
N GLN A 27 12.75 1.38 3.55
CA GLN A 27 13.89 0.64 4.11
C GLN A 27 15.23 1.17 3.58
N ARG A 28 16.28 1.11 4.43
CA ARG A 28 17.64 1.58 4.12
C ARG A 28 18.41 0.72 3.12
N GLU A 29 18.25 -0.60 3.18
CA GLU A 29 19.07 -1.54 2.41
C GLU A 29 18.24 -2.37 1.42
N ASN A 30 17.39 -3.24 1.95
CA ASN A 30 16.64 -4.23 1.17
C ASN A 30 15.14 -3.93 1.17
N GLY A 31 14.77 -2.75 0.70
CA GLY A 31 13.36 -2.35 0.56
C GLY A 31 12.68 -3.01 -0.63
N ALA A 32 11.35 -3.11 -0.54
CA ALA A 32 10.51 -3.30 -1.71
C ALA A 32 10.80 -2.19 -2.73
N ARG A 33 10.83 -2.55 -4.00
CA ARG A 33 11.04 -1.63 -5.12
C ARG A 33 10.34 -2.14 -6.37
N SER A 34 9.98 -1.26 -7.28
CA SER A 34 9.33 -1.60 -8.55
C SER A 34 9.68 -0.57 -9.61
N PHE A 35 9.32 -0.83 -10.87
CA PHE A 35 9.42 0.14 -11.98
C PHE A 35 10.86 0.64 -12.29
N GLY A 36 11.88 -0.13 -11.90
CA GLY A 36 13.29 0.26 -12.04
C GLY A 36 13.72 1.35 -11.05
N ILE A 37 12.89 1.68 -10.06
CA ILE A 37 13.19 2.65 -9.02
C ILE A 37 14.24 2.07 -8.07
N ALA A 38 15.28 2.85 -7.79
CA ALA A 38 16.32 2.47 -6.83
C ALA A 38 15.78 2.34 -5.41
N ASN A 39 16.53 1.68 -4.52
CA ASN A 39 16.19 1.68 -3.10
C ASN A 39 16.25 3.12 -2.52
N ALA A 40 15.51 3.37 -1.44
CA ALA A 40 15.58 4.63 -0.73
C ALA A 40 17.01 4.92 -0.26
N LEU A 41 17.42 6.18 -0.40
CA LEU A 41 18.74 6.68 -0.04
C LEU A 41 18.65 7.41 1.30
N TYR A 42 19.55 7.06 2.21
CA TYR A 42 19.68 7.68 3.52
C TYR A 42 21.09 8.23 3.66
N GLU A 43 21.22 9.55 3.83
CA GLU A 43 22.51 10.22 3.96
C GLU A 43 22.47 11.27 5.07
N PRO A 44 23.60 11.57 5.73
CA PRO A 44 23.68 12.74 6.60
C PRO A 44 23.30 14.00 5.83
N TYR A 45 22.46 14.84 6.43
CA TYR A 45 22.16 16.17 5.92
C TYR A 45 23.44 17.01 5.83
N LYS A 46 23.59 17.77 4.74
CA LYS A 46 24.75 18.61 4.49
C LYS A 46 24.30 20.01 4.06
N ASP A 47 24.87 21.02 4.69
CA ASP A 47 24.69 22.44 4.31
C ASP A 47 26.00 23.20 4.53
N GLY A 48 26.68 23.56 3.43
CA GLY A 48 28.05 24.07 3.48
C GLY A 48 29.00 23.08 4.17
N ASP A 49 29.72 23.55 5.20
CA ASP A 49 30.64 22.73 6.00
C ASP A 49 29.94 21.90 7.09
N PHE A 50 28.64 22.11 7.32
CA PHE A 50 27.90 21.34 8.30
C PHE A 50 27.56 19.94 7.78
N ILE A 51 27.88 18.92 8.59
CA ILE A 51 27.50 17.52 8.36
C ILE A 51 26.68 17.06 9.56
N GLY A 52 25.42 16.69 9.32
CA GLY A 52 24.48 16.15 10.30
C GLY A 52 24.82 14.75 10.81
N SER A 53 26.05 14.53 11.30
CA SER A 53 26.48 13.23 11.84
C SER A 53 27.29 13.43 13.11
N LYS A 54 26.95 12.68 14.16
CA LYS A 54 27.75 12.64 15.40
C LYS A 54 29.16 12.11 15.15
N SER A 55 29.34 11.18 14.22
CA SER A 55 30.67 10.69 13.87
C SER A 55 31.52 11.73 13.14
N ALA A 56 30.88 12.74 12.55
CA ALA A 56 31.53 13.90 11.94
C ALA A 56 31.66 15.09 12.91
N GLY A 57 31.33 14.94 14.19
CA GLY A 57 31.46 15.98 15.21
C GLY A 57 30.21 16.85 15.44
N SER A 58 29.08 16.55 14.79
CA SER A 58 27.81 17.24 15.06
C SER A 58 27.21 16.86 16.42
N GLY A 59 26.35 17.73 16.98
CA GLY A 59 25.61 17.47 18.21
C GLY A 59 24.54 16.36 18.07
N CYS A 60 24.08 16.08 16.87
CA CYS A 60 23.06 15.06 16.57
C CYS A 60 23.28 14.40 15.21
N ASN A 61 22.58 13.29 14.98
CA ASN A 61 22.43 12.69 13.65
C ASN A 61 21.20 13.33 12.99
N LEU A 62 21.40 13.97 11.86
CA LEU A 62 20.37 14.57 11.03
C LEU A 62 20.51 13.95 9.65
N GLU A 63 19.52 13.16 9.24
CA GLU A 63 19.54 12.43 7.98
C GLU A 63 18.54 12.99 6.98
N THR A 64 18.91 12.97 5.72
CA THR A 64 18.02 13.18 4.57
C THR A 64 17.65 11.83 4.00
N ILE A 65 16.35 11.60 3.82
CA ILE A 65 15.81 10.41 3.16
C ILE A 65 15.28 10.83 1.80
N THR A 66 15.80 10.21 0.74
CA THR A 66 15.29 10.39 -0.63
C THR A 66 14.68 9.08 -1.10
N PHE A 67 13.40 9.10 -1.47
CA PHE A 67 12.69 7.91 -1.93
C PHE A 67 11.55 8.29 -2.87
N THR A 68 11.09 7.33 -3.67
CA THR A 68 9.90 7.45 -4.50
C THR A 68 8.77 6.64 -3.85
N PRO A 69 7.69 7.28 -3.35
CA PRO A 69 6.62 6.58 -2.63
C PRO A 69 6.04 5.37 -3.38
N HIS A 70 5.78 5.55 -4.68
CA HIS A 70 5.23 4.51 -5.56
C HIS A 70 6.14 3.29 -5.74
N GLY A 71 7.43 3.43 -5.41
CA GLY A 71 8.41 2.35 -5.51
C GLY A 71 8.81 1.76 -4.16
N ASN A 72 9.00 2.58 -3.12
CA ASN A 72 9.81 2.19 -1.96
C ASN A 72 9.02 1.83 -0.68
N SER A 73 7.69 1.89 -0.70
CA SER A 73 6.85 1.60 0.47
C SER A 73 5.41 1.29 0.08
N SER A 74 4.60 0.91 1.07
CA SER A 74 3.14 1.10 0.97
C SER A 74 2.84 2.58 0.78
N HIS A 75 1.90 2.89 -0.11
CA HIS A 75 1.55 4.25 -0.46
C HIS A 75 0.08 4.34 -0.88
N THR A 76 -0.39 5.55 -1.11
CA THR A 76 -1.72 5.82 -1.66
C THR A 76 -1.55 6.77 -2.84
N GLU A 77 -2.34 6.53 -3.88
CA GLU A 77 -2.36 7.35 -5.07
C GLU A 77 -3.58 8.28 -5.08
N CYS A 78 -3.50 9.30 -5.91
CA CYS A 78 -4.66 10.08 -6.32
C CYS A 78 -4.66 10.17 -7.86
N VAL A 79 -5.77 10.63 -8.44
CA VAL A 79 -5.92 10.74 -9.89
C VAL A 79 -4.83 11.59 -10.56
N GLY A 80 -4.19 12.50 -9.80
CA GLY A 80 -3.05 13.29 -10.27
C GLY A 80 -1.84 12.44 -10.72
N HIS A 81 -1.77 11.18 -10.31
CA HIS A 81 -0.74 10.24 -10.80
C HIS A 81 -0.84 9.97 -12.31
N ILE A 82 -2.07 10.02 -12.87
CA ILE A 82 -2.35 9.69 -14.28
C ILE A 82 -3.05 10.84 -15.04
N SER A 83 -3.32 11.96 -14.37
CA SER A 83 -3.98 13.13 -14.93
C SER A 83 -2.98 14.20 -15.35
N ASN A 84 -3.34 15.00 -16.36
CA ASN A 84 -2.61 16.22 -16.70
C ASN A 84 -2.93 17.39 -15.74
N GLU A 85 -3.98 17.27 -14.94
CA GLU A 85 -4.41 18.29 -13.97
C GLU A 85 -3.78 18.05 -12.59
N PRO A 86 -3.46 19.12 -11.82
CA PRO A 86 -2.74 19.01 -10.56
C PRO A 86 -3.67 18.59 -9.41
N TYR A 87 -3.81 17.28 -9.21
CA TYR A 87 -4.42 16.71 -8.01
C TYR A 87 -3.32 16.20 -7.08
N TYR A 88 -3.43 16.50 -5.79
CA TYR A 88 -2.47 16.06 -4.78
C TYR A 88 -3.11 15.12 -3.77
N VAL A 89 -2.38 14.07 -3.39
CA VAL A 89 -2.88 13.02 -2.49
C VAL A 89 -3.35 13.59 -1.14
N ASN A 90 -2.61 14.57 -0.59
CA ASN A 90 -2.92 15.19 0.70
C ASN A 90 -4.23 15.99 0.68
N ASP A 91 -4.72 16.41 -0.48
CA ASP A 91 -6.00 17.12 -0.61
C ASP A 91 -7.19 16.13 -0.69
N CYS A 92 -6.91 14.85 -0.96
CA CYS A 92 -7.92 13.80 -1.11
C CYS A 92 -8.11 12.94 0.15
N ILE A 93 -7.09 12.85 1.01
CA ILE A 93 -7.13 12.01 2.22
C ILE A 93 -8.04 12.66 3.28
N ARG A 94 -8.89 11.84 3.89
CA ARG A 94 -9.71 12.20 5.06
C ARG A 94 -9.39 11.26 6.21
N ASP A 95 -9.29 11.81 7.42
CA ASP A 95 -9.07 11.03 8.64
C ASP A 95 -10.36 10.33 9.07
N GLU A 96 -10.67 9.19 8.46
CA GLU A 96 -11.87 8.40 8.70
C GLU A 96 -11.54 6.93 8.96
N PHE A 97 -12.36 6.27 9.77
CA PHE A 97 -12.26 4.82 10.00
C PHE A 97 -13.25 4.07 9.11
N PHE A 98 -12.76 3.03 8.44
CA PHE A 98 -13.58 2.16 7.60
C PHE A 98 -13.58 0.73 8.12
N VAL A 99 -14.74 0.08 8.06
CA VAL A 99 -14.81 -1.37 8.17
C VAL A 99 -14.38 -1.96 6.83
N GLY A 100 -13.25 -2.64 6.83
CA GLY A 100 -12.69 -3.31 5.67
C GLY A 100 -12.88 -4.82 5.69
N LYS A 101 -13.01 -5.42 4.51
CA LYS A 101 -12.99 -6.87 4.30
C LYS A 101 -11.61 -7.26 3.77
N LEU A 102 -10.92 -8.17 4.45
CA LEU A 102 -9.74 -8.84 3.91
C LEU A 102 -10.18 -10.10 3.17
N HIS A 103 -9.75 -10.27 1.92
CA HIS A 103 -9.91 -11.52 1.17
C HIS A 103 -8.59 -11.94 0.53
N SER A 104 -8.36 -13.26 0.47
CA SER A 104 -7.13 -13.83 -0.11
C SER A 104 -7.41 -14.43 -1.47
N PHE A 105 -6.66 -14.01 -2.47
CA PHE A 105 -6.88 -14.41 -3.85
C PHE A 105 -5.67 -15.18 -4.39
N ASN A 106 -5.94 -16.23 -5.16
CA ASN A 106 -4.93 -16.80 -6.04
C ASN A 106 -4.74 -15.89 -7.27
N THR A 107 -3.70 -16.19 -8.05
CA THR A 107 -3.48 -15.56 -9.35
C THR A 107 -3.57 -16.61 -10.44
N LYS A 108 -3.97 -16.20 -11.64
CA LYS A 108 -4.04 -17.06 -12.82
C LYS A 108 -3.44 -16.36 -14.03
N ALA A 109 -3.00 -17.14 -15.01
CA ALA A 109 -2.46 -16.60 -16.25
C ALA A 109 -3.58 -16.30 -17.27
N ILE A 110 -3.53 -15.13 -17.90
CA ILE A 110 -4.37 -14.78 -19.05
C ILE A 110 -3.46 -14.13 -20.10
N GLY A 111 -3.35 -14.74 -21.28
CA GLY A 111 -2.63 -14.14 -22.41
C GLY A 111 -1.13 -13.92 -22.20
N GLY A 112 -0.51 -14.55 -21.19
CA GLY A 112 0.89 -14.36 -20.82
C GLY A 112 1.09 -13.47 -19.59
N ASP A 113 0.07 -12.73 -19.18
CA ASP A 113 0.08 -11.93 -17.95
C ASP A 113 -0.52 -12.70 -16.77
N LEU A 114 -0.26 -12.22 -15.56
CA LEU A 114 -0.93 -12.70 -14.35
C LEU A 114 -2.08 -11.77 -13.96
N VAL A 115 -3.21 -12.35 -13.55
CA VAL A 115 -4.33 -11.60 -12.99
C VAL A 115 -4.74 -12.17 -11.63
N VAL A 116 -5.28 -11.31 -10.78
CA VAL A 116 -5.96 -11.73 -9.55
C VAL A 116 -7.22 -12.52 -9.93
N ASP A 117 -7.38 -13.72 -9.38
CA ASP A 117 -8.46 -14.63 -9.78
C ASP A 117 -9.75 -14.41 -8.98
N PHE A 118 -10.70 -13.70 -9.60
CA PHE A 118 -12.02 -13.43 -9.04
C PHE A 118 -13.11 -14.41 -9.49
N ASP A 119 -12.81 -15.48 -10.26
CA ASP A 119 -13.85 -16.31 -10.90
C ASP A 119 -14.84 -16.93 -9.90
N SER A 120 -14.34 -17.29 -8.72
CA SER A 120 -15.15 -17.89 -7.65
C SER A 120 -15.55 -16.89 -6.55
N PHE A 121 -15.25 -15.60 -6.72
CA PHE A 121 -15.52 -14.60 -5.70
C PHE A 121 -16.98 -14.15 -5.73
N ASP A 122 -17.67 -14.31 -4.61
CA ASP A 122 -19.02 -13.78 -4.45
C ASP A 122 -18.96 -12.29 -4.09
N TYR A 123 -19.22 -11.44 -5.08
CA TYR A 123 -19.24 -9.99 -4.90
C TYR A 123 -20.27 -9.51 -3.88
N ASN A 124 -21.31 -10.30 -3.56
CA ASN A 124 -22.27 -9.96 -2.51
C ASN A 124 -21.64 -9.94 -1.11
N GLU A 125 -20.49 -10.60 -0.92
CA GLU A 125 -19.73 -10.49 0.33
C GLU A 125 -19.33 -9.04 0.66
N LEU A 126 -19.34 -8.14 -0.34
CA LEU A 126 -18.96 -6.73 -0.22
C LEU A 126 -20.11 -5.76 0.10
N GLU A 127 -21.38 -6.21 0.10
CA GLU A 127 -22.58 -5.34 0.18
C GLU A 127 -22.61 -4.38 1.39
N HIS A 128 -21.83 -4.65 2.44
CA HIS A 128 -21.75 -3.82 3.64
C HIS A 128 -20.38 -3.22 3.91
N TYR A 129 -19.40 -3.43 3.05
CA TYR A 129 -18.04 -2.95 3.23
C TYR A 129 -17.78 -1.74 2.33
N LYS A 130 -16.98 -0.80 2.84
CA LYS A 130 -16.46 0.33 2.05
C LYS A 130 -14.99 0.18 1.69
N CYS A 131 -14.30 -0.75 2.33
CA CYS A 131 -12.90 -1.06 2.07
C CYS A 131 -12.73 -2.54 1.76
N LEU A 132 -11.97 -2.85 0.70
CA LEU A 132 -11.51 -4.19 0.38
C LEU A 132 -9.99 -4.22 0.49
N ILE A 133 -9.46 -5.17 1.27
CA ILE A 133 -8.04 -5.49 1.31
C ILE A 133 -7.83 -6.80 0.56
N ILE A 134 -7.02 -6.76 -0.48
CA ILE A 134 -6.65 -7.89 -1.33
C ILE A 134 -5.29 -8.40 -0.89
N ARG A 135 -5.25 -9.67 -0.47
CA ARG A 135 -4.02 -10.41 -0.21
C ARG A 135 -3.81 -11.45 -1.31
N THR A 136 -2.84 -11.24 -2.19
CA THR A 136 -2.53 -12.22 -3.24
C THR A 136 -1.60 -13.31 -2.73
N LEU A 137 -1.91 -14.56 -3.08
CA LEU A 137 -1.16 -15.73 -2.65
C LEU A 137 -0.08 -16.14 -3.67
N PRO A 138 1.12 -16.55 -3.21
CA PRO A 138 1.57 -16.59 -1.82
C PRO A 138 1.92 -15.19 -1.25
N ASN A 139 1.56 -14.94 0.02
CA ASN A 139 1.84 -13.68 0.73
C ASN A 139 2.86 -13.90 1.86
N GLY A 140 4.12 -14.11 1.49
CA GLY A 140 5.23 -14.29 2.44
C GLY A 140 5.98 -12.99 2.75
N SER A 141 6.82 -13.01 3.78
CA SER A 141 7.65 -11.87 4.20
C SER A 141 8.58 -11.34 3.09
N VAL A 142 8.95 -12.19 2.13
CA VAL A 142 9.77 -11.84 0.96
C VAL A 142 9.19 -10.68 0.16
N LYS A 143 7.86 -10.50 0.13
CA LYS A 143 7.21 -9.38 -0.58
C LYS A 143 7.73 -8.01 -0.10
N ARG A 144 8.08 -7.89 1.19
CA ARG A 144 8.57 -6.65 1.81
C ARG A 144 9.95 -6.21 1.33
N GLN A 145 10.69 -7.11 0.67
CA GLN A 145 12.07 -6.90 0.22
C GLN A 145 12.24 -7.22 -1.27
N THR A 146 11.13 -7.44 -1.97
CA THR A 146 11.15 -7.87 -3.37
C THR A 146 11.35 -6.67 -4.30
N ASP A 147 12.24 -6.82 -5.27
CA ASP A 147 12.29 -5.99 -6.46
C ASP A 147 11.30 -6.53 -7.50
N TYR A 148 10.24 -5.78 -7.76
CA TYR A 148 9.20 -6.11 -8.73
C TYR A 148 9.53 -5.59 -10.14
N SER A 149 10.64 -4.87 -10.33
CA SER A 149 11.03 -4.30 -11.61
C SER A 149 11.23 -5.40 -12.66
N GLY A 150 10.54 -5.25 -13.80
CA GLY A 150 10.61 -6.22 -14.90
C GLY A 150 9.98 -7.59 -14.60
N LYS A 151 9.28 -7.74 -13.46
CA LYS A 151 8.53 -8.95 -13.13
C LYS A 151 7.10 -8.85 -13.65
N ASN A 152 6.53 -9.99 -14.01
CA ASN A 152 5.11 -10.11 -14.36
C ASN A 152 4.27 -10.04 -13.09
N ALA A 153 4.05 -8.82 -12.58
CA ALA A 153 3.21 -8.58 -11.41
C ALA A 153 1.73 -8.81 -11.79
N PRO A 154 0.94 -9.48 -10.95
CA PRO A 154 -0.48 -9.65 -11.21
C PRO A 154 -1.22 -8.31 -11.22
N TYR A 155 -2.30 -8.21 -11.99
CA TYR A 155 -3.20 -7.05 -11.96
C TYR A 155 -4.66 -7.48 -11.78
N ILE A 156 -5.54 -6.52 -11.48
CA ILE A 156 -6.99 -6.75 -11.42
C ILE A 156 -7.55 -6.53 -12.83
N HIS A 157 -8.18 -7.54 -13.39
CA HIS A 157 -8.75 -7.44 -14.72
C HIS A 157 -9.88 -6.38 -14.77
N ILE A 158 -10.03 -5.69 -15.91
CA ILE A 158 -10.93 -4.54 -16.05
C ILE A 158 -12.38 -4.85 -15.68
N GLU A 159 -12.85 -6.05 -16.00
CA GLU A 159 -14.22 -6.49 -15.68
C GLU A 159 -14.42 -6.66 -14.17
N ASP A 160 -13.43 -7.22 -13.47
CA ASP A 160 -13.48 -7.39 -12.01
C ASP A 160 -13.42 -6.03 -11.31
N MET A 161 -12.58 -5.10 -11.80
CA MET A 161 -12.53 -3.74 -11.26
C MET A 161 -13.87 -3.01 -11.41
N LYS A 162 -14.54 -3.14 -12.57
CA LYS A 162 -15.89 -2.58 -12.75
C LYS A 162 -16.90 -3.16 -11.78
N ARG A 163 -16.83 -4.47 -11.51
CA ARG A 163 -17.69 -5.13 -10.52
C ARG A 163 -17.41 -4.63 -9.11
N LEU A 164 -16.14 -4.50 -8.71
CA LEU A 164 -15.75 -3.92 -7.42
C LEU A 164 -16.27 -2.49 -7.24
N VAL A 165 -16.24 -1.66 -8.29
CA VAL A 165 -16.84 -0.32 -8.23
C VAL A 165 -18.36 -0.41 -8.04
N SER A 166 -19.02 -1.35 -8.73
CA SER A 166 -20.48 -1.52 -8.64
C SER A 166 -20.97 -2.00 -7.27
N THR A 167 -20.14 -2.65 -6.47
CA THR A 167 -20.49 -3.02 -5.08
C THR A 167 -20.43 -1.85 -4.10
N GLY A 168 -19.93 -0.68 -4.54
CA GLY A 168 -19.84 0.53 -3.72
C GLY A 168 -18.63 0.56 -2.78
N ILE A 169 -17.60 -0.25 -3.06
CA ILE A 169 -16.27 -0.11 -2.46
C ILE A 169 -15.69 1.26 -2.79
N GLN A 170 -15.11 1.90 -1.79
CA GLN A 170 -14.50 3.24 -1.88
C GLN A 170 -12.99 3.18 -1.68
N HIS A 171 -12.52 2.23 -0.87
CA HIS A 171 -11.10 2.02 -0.58
C HIS A 171 -10.67 0.63 -1.02
N LEU A 172 -9.59 0.56 -1.78
CA LEU A 172 -8.97 -0.67 -2.20
C LEU A 172 -7.52 -0.67 -1.74
N ILE A 173 -7.13 -1.70 -0.99
CA ILE A 173 -5.75 -1.92 -0.57
C ILE A 173 -5.28 -3.22 -1.23
N LEU A 174 -4.16 -3.18 -1.93
CA LEU A 174 -3.59 -4.35 -2.58
C LEU A 174 -2.13 -4.57 -2.15
N ASP A 175 -1.67 -5.81 -2.19
CA ASP A 175 -0.33 -6.23 -1.76
C ASP A 175 0.62 -6.47 -2.95
N LEU A 176 0.42 -5.69 -4.01
CA LEU A 176 1.20 -5.65 -5.25
C LEU A 176 1.55 -4.17 -5.56
N PRO A 177 2.65 -3.92 -6.30
CA PRO A 177 2.98 -2.58 -6.81
C PRO A 177 2.07 -2.14 -7.95
#